data_AF-A0A6J8DF30-F1
#
_entry.id   AF-A0A6J8DF30-F1
#
_cell.length_a   1.000
_cell.length_b   1.000
_cell.length_c   1.000
_cell.angle_alpha   90.00
_cell.angle_beta   90.00
_cell.angle_gamma   90.00
#
_symmetry.space_group_name_H-M   'P 1'
#
loop_
_entity.id
_entity.type
_entity.pdbx_description
1 polymer ?
#
loop_
_entity_poly.entity_id
_entity_poly.type
_entity_poly.pdbx_seq_one_letter_code
_entity_poly.pdbx_strand_id
1 'polypeptide(L)'
;MRILHHMVLAKSKFSASNSLYEQFGLSRNITRRVKRGEDILNKERKKRKDAVSEEEVNHIQEFYKMAYVSREMPNMNVIKKDLSVKMPLEGSLKRTYDQYNNENPEKKISYAKFAQLRPKNVLPMSKQKYRQCLCEYCINVDFKIESLKSFCSVHKIDNIATDRYDLSRLTLCPKEGNYYKKDCIDRNCGNCGLTKIDDAVTELIENFKDTQVGWKRWQQGHKESEVNGKQVVKTFMEMKRRSGTMEQLIDEMKSELLPFSKHLFNAQWQSKQFEDLKAHIHEKWVLMCLDFAENYICRHQDEAQSAHWTYEQVTIHPLVTYYQCQEENCHQTVRESLVFISQDHKHDYHMVHHCIVKANTYLLEHLDEIRKQVQFSDGAPTQYKSKYNFVDMSFWKDDFGFEVEKHFFGSRHGKDPCDGESGVAKRSATVAVAARGCIISNAQDFYLYAKKQLSLPKENDVEQHIHSKRTFFFIKSGDVDRNRPERTLRIKTLKQSRSLFSYREIQPYVTTARERSCFCHICIGQAIGVCQFEKLTGEMEGGQFEDPGTTSKKPADR
;
A
#
# COMPACT_ATOMS: atom_id res chain seq x y z
N MET A 1 -22.93 -36.26 1.40
CA MET A 1 -22.46 -37.20 0.34
C MET A 1 -22.38 -38.66 0.84
N ARG A 2 -21.70 -38.98 1.96
CA ARG A 2 -21.71 -40.35 2.54
C ARG A 2 -23.10 -40.88 2.91
N ILE A 3 -23.95 -40.05 3.52
CA ILE A 3 -25.37 -40.38 3.81
C ILE A 3 -26.12 -40.76 2.52
N LEU A 4 -25.84 -40.01 1.46
CA LEU A 4 -26.45 -40.16 0.13
C LEU A 4 -26.03 -41.46 -0.56
N HIS A 5 -24.76 -41.85 -0.41
CA HIS A 5 -24.24 -43.14 -0.89
C HIS A 5 -24.93 -44.32 -0.19
N HIS A 6 -25.06 -44.26 1.14
CA HIS A 6 -25.78 -45.28 1.91
C HIS A 6 -27.28 -45.33 1.57
N MET A 7 -27.94 -44.19 1.32
CA MET A 7 -29.35 -44.15 0.93
C MET A 7 -29.60 -44.80 -0.44
N VAL A 8 -28.68 -44.63 -1.40
CA VAL A 8 -28.80 -45.24 -2.74
C VAL A 8 -28.52 -46.74 -2.69
N LEU A 9 -27.56 -47.20 -1.88
CA LEU A 9 -27.26 -48.62 -1.69
C LEU A 9 -28.32 -49.37 -0.88
N ALA A 10 -28.88 -48.74 0.17
CA ALA A 10 -29.90 -49.33 1.02
C ALA A 10 -31.27 -49.50 0.32
N LYS A 11 -31.51 -48.80 -0.79
CA LYS A 11 -32.78 -48.83 -1.54
C LYS A 11 -32.68 -49.56 -2.88
N SER A 12 -31.93 -50.67 -2.95
CA SER A 12 -31.87 -51.56 -4.13
C SER A 12 -33.24 -52.13 -4.57
N LYS A 13 -34.31 -51.92 -3.79
CA LYS A 13 -35.69 -52.37 -4.10
C LYS A 13 -36.51 -51.46 -5.03
N PHE A 14 -36.08 -50.23 -5.35
CA PHE A 14 -36.82 -49.38 -6.30
C PHE A 14 -36.22 -49.44 -7.71
N SER A 15 -36.93 -50.09 -8.62
CA SER A 15 -36.56 -50.24 -10.03
C SER A 15 -36.62 -48.94 -10.85
N ALA A 16 -37.15 -47.84 -10.30
CA ALA A 16 -37.41 -46.62 -11.07
C ALA A 16 -36.44 -45.48 -10.74
N SER A 17 -35.53 -45.16 -11.67
CA SER A 17 -34.61 -44.01 -11.60
C SER A 17 -35.30 -42.64 -11.52
N ASN A 18 -36.60 -42.57 -11.80
CA ASN A 18 -37.37 -41.32 -11.73
C ASN A 18 -37.68 -40.88 -10.30
N SER A 19 -37.99 -41.83 -9.39
CA SER A 19 -38.38 -41.50 -8.01
C SER A 19 -37.25 -40.83 -7.21
N LEU A 20 -35.98 -41.15 -7.50
CA LEU A 20 -34.83 -40.61 -6.78
C LEU A 20 -34.48 -39.17 -7.20
N TYR A 21 -34.79 -38.77 -8.44
CA TYR A 21 -34.64 -37.38 -8.88
C TYR A 21 -35.74 -36.50 -8.28
N GLU A 22 -36.98 -36.98 -8.31
CA GLU A 22 -38.13 -36.24 -7.77
C GLU A 22 -38.08 -36.10 -6.24
N GLN A 23 -37.67 -37.13 -5.51
CA GLN A 23 -37.62 -37.07 -4.03
C GLN A 23 -36.36 -36.40 -3.47
N PHE A 24 -35.22 -36.47 -4.16
CA PHE A 24 -33.92 -36.09 -3.59
C PHE A 24 -33.06 -35.18 -4.50
N GLY A 25 -33.56 -34.78 -5.67
CA GLY A 25 -32.83 -33.90 -6.60
C GLY A 25 -31.59 -34.55 -7.23
N LEU A 26 -31.48 -35.88 -7.20
CA LEU A 26 -30.29 -36.59 -7.67
C LEU A 26 -30.28 -36.80 -9.17
N SER A 27 -29.27 -36.26 -9.86
CA SER A 27 -29.14 -36.40 -11.31
C SER A 27 -29.04 -37.88 -11.74
N ARG A 28 -29.67 -38.21 -12.86
CA ARG A 28 -29.67 -39.57 -13.46
C ARG A 28 -28.25 -40.11 -13.71
N ASN A 29 -27.28 -39.24 -13.95
CA ASN A 29 -25.89 -39.64 -14.16
C ASN A 29 -25.23 -40.14 -12.87
N ILE A 30 -25.54 -39.53 -11.72
CA ILE A 30 -25.00 -39.95 -10.43
C ILE A 30 -25.59 -41.31 -10.04
N THR A 31 -26.91 -41.46 -10.14
CA THR A 31 -27.61 -42.71 -9.81
C THR A 31 -27.18 -43.89 -10.70
N ARG A 32 -26.95 -43.66 -12.00
CA ARG A 32 -26.39 -44.70 -12.90
C ARG A 32 -24.98 -45.12 -12.50
N ARG A 33 -24.12 -44.18 -12.08
CA ARG A 33 -22.75 -44.48 -11.66
C ARG A 33 -22.71 -45.26 -10.34
N VAL A 34 -23.55 -44.90 -9.37
CA VAL A 34 -23.66 -45.66 -8.11
C VAL A 34 -24.13 -47.10 -8.38
N LYS A 35 -25.14 -47.28 -9.26
CA LYS A 35 -25.63 -48.62 -9.65
C LYS A 35 -24.57 -49.49 -10.33
N ARG A 36 -23.56 -48.89 -10.97
CA ARG A 36 -22.43 -49.60 -11.59
C ARG A 36 -21.30 -49.92 -10.61
N GLY A 37 -21.47 -49.64 -9.32
CA GLY A 37 -20.44 -49.85 -8.30
C GLY A 37 -19.26 -48.89 -8.41
N GLU A 38 -19.39 -47.78 -9.14
CA GLU A 38 -18.32 -46.79 -9.23
C GLU A 38 -18.22 -46.00 -7.91
N ASP A 39 -17.03 -45.98 -7.30
CA ASP A 39 -16.74 -45.13 -6.14
C ASP A 39 -16.70 -43.65 -6.58
N ILE A 40 -17.85 -42.98 -6.43
CA ILE A 40 -18.02 -41.56 -6.78
C ILE A 40 -17.44 -40.65 -5.68
N LEU A 41 -17.09 -41.19 -4.51
CA LEU A 41 -16.57 -40.41 -3.39
C LEU A 41 -15.05 -40.21 -3.51
N ASN A 42 -14.33 -41.20 -4.06
CA ASN A 42 -12.87 -41.16 -4.18
C ASN A 42 -12.34 -40.94 -5.61
N LYS A 43 -13.20 -40.81 -6.62
CA LYS A 43 -12.75 -40.46 -7.98
C LYS A 43 -12.41 -38.96 -8.05
N GLU A 44 -11.12 -38.65 -7.98
CA GLU A 44 -10.63 -37.34 -8.39
C GLU A 44 -11.10 -37.06 -9.83
N ARG A 45 -11.88 -35.98 -10.01
CA ARG A 45 -12.24 -35.53 -11.35
C ARG A 45 -10.93 -35.20 -12.07
N LYS A 46 -10.65 -35.89 -13.18
CA LYS A 46 -9.54 -35.53 -14.07
C LYS A 46 -9.61 -34.02 -14.36
N LYS A 47 -8.59 -33.26 -13.93
CA LYS A 47 -8.45 -31.84 -14.24
C LYS A 47 -8.57 -31.71 -15.76
N ARG A 48 -9.43 -30.81 -16.24
CA ARG A 48 -9.58 -30.60 -17.67
C ARG A 48 -8.26 -30.04 -18.22
N LYS A 49 -7.93 -30.34 -19.47
CA LYS A 49 -6.69 -29.87 -20.11
C LYS A 49 -6.61 -28.33 -20.23
N ASP A 50 -7.76 -27.65 -20.18
CA ASP A 50 -7.91 -26.19 -20.21
C ASP A 50 -8.00 -25.57 -18.80
N ALA A 51 -7.74 -26.35 -17.74
CA ALA A 51 -7.73 -25.81 -16.39
C ALA A 51 -6.50 -24.92 -16.19
N VAL A 52 -6.75 -23.67 -15.78
CA VAL A 52 -5.71 -22.71 -15.33
C VAL A 52 -4.77 -23.42 -14.36
N SER A 53 -3.46 -23.31 -14.59
CA SER A 53 -2.46 -23.98 -13.78
C SER A 53 -2.48 -23.45 -12.34
N GLU A 54 -1.93 -24.22 -11.40
CA GLU A 54 -1.88 -23.80 -10.00
C GLU A 54 -0.96 -22.59 -9.82
N GLU A 55 0.13 -22.53 -10.59
CA GLU A 55 1.03 -21.37 -10.69
C GLU A 55 0.30 -20.13 -11.20
N GLU A 56 -0.51 -20.25 -12.27
CA GLU A 56 -1.30 -19.14 -12.79
C GLU A 56 -2.35 -18.67 -11.78
N VAL A 57 -2.97 -19.59 -11.05
CA VAL A 57 -3.91 -19.26 -9.97
C VAL A 57 -3.21 -18.45 -8.88
N ASN A 58 -2.04 -18.89 -8.42
CA ASN A 58 -1.27 -18.18 -7.40
C ASN A 58 -0.84 -16.80 -7.89
N HIS A 59 -0.33 -16.71 -9.12
CA HIS A 59 0.05 -15.44 -9.74
C HIS A 59 -1.12 -14.46 -9.84
N ILE A 60 -2.33 -14.91 -10.21
CA ILE A 60 -3.53 -14.05 -10.24
C ILE A 60 -3.93 -13.61 -8.84
N GLN A 61 -3.86 -14.53 -7.86
CA GLN A 61 -4.16 -14.19 -6.48
C GLN A 61 -3.18 -13.18 -5.90
N GLU A 62 -1.89 -13.29 -6.23
CA GLU A 62 -0.85 -12.34 -5.85
C GLU A 62 -1.05 -10.98 -6.52
N PHE A 63 -1.35 -10.97 -7.82
CA PHE A 63 -1.70 -9.74 -8.54
C PHE A 63 -2.84 -8.98 -7.86
N TYR A 64 -3.88 -9.68 -7.40
CA TYR A 64 -4.96 -9.03 -6.64
C TYR A 64 -4.50 -8.36 -5.34
N LYS A 65 -3.42 -8.83 -4.72
CA LYS A 65 -2.91 -8.30 -3.44
C LYS A 65 -1.87 -7.20 -3.62
N MET A 66 -1.46 -6.89 -4.85
CA MET A 66 -0.51 -5.81 -5.12
C MET A 66 -1.11 -4.46 -4.70
N ALA A 67 -0.31 -3.59 -4.08
CA ALA A 67 -0.78 -2.34 -3.47
C ALA A 67 -1.49 -1.37 -4.46
N TYR A 68 -1.13 -1.44 -5.75
CA TYR A 68 -1.77 -0.63 -6.80
C TYR A 68 -3.07 -1.25 -7.37
N VAL A 69 -3.39 -2.49 -6.98
CA VAL A 69 -4.62 -3.22 -7.37
C VAL A 69 -5.63 -3.23 -6.24
N SER A 70 -5.19 -3.54 -5.03
CA SER A 70 -6.01 -3.47 -3.82
C SER A 70 -5.21 -2.87 -2.66
N ARG A 71 -5.93 -2.23 -1.74
CA ARG A 71 -5.33 -1.53 -0.61
C ARG A 71 -5.55 -2.30 0.67
N GLU A 72 -4.51 -2.45 1.48
CA GLU A 72 -4.69 -2.82 2.89
C GLU A 72 -5.43 -1.70 3.63
N MET A 73 -6.31 -2.08 4.56
CA MET A 73 -7.11 -1.13 5.31
C MET A 73 -6.62 -1.10 6.76
N PRO A 74 -6.27 0.07 7.31
CA PRO A 74 -5.73 0.18 8.67
C PRO A 74 -6.80 -0.05 9.76
N ASN A 75 -8.07 -0.03 9.36
CA ASN A 75 -9.18 -0.07 10.29
C ASN A 75 -9.36 -1.48 10.88
N MET A 76 -9.26 -1.58 12.20
CA MET A 76 -9.41 -2.81 12.96
C MET A 76 -10.72 -3.56 12.70
N ASN A 77 -11.80 -2.84 12.40
CA ASN A 77 -13.11 -3.43 12.08
C ASN A 77 -13.14 -4.18 10.74
N VAL A 78 -12.05 -4.08 9.98
CA VAL A 78 -11.88 -4.62 8.63
C VAL A 78 -10.98 -5.86 8.65
N ILE A 79 -10.54 -6.32 9.82
CA ILE A 79 -9.81 -7.58 10.00
C ILE A 79 -10.78 -8.70 10.33
N LYS A 80 -10.63 -9.85 9.66
CA LYS A 80 -11.47 -11.03 9.89
C LYS A 80 -11.07 -11.74 11.20
N LYS A 81 -11.92 -12.66 11.67
CA LYS A 81 -11.64 -13.46 12.88
C LYS A 81 -10.36 -14.30 12.76
N ASP A 82 -9.98 -14.68 11.54
CA ASP A 82 -8.74 -15.40 11.22
C ASP A 82 -7.52 -14.47 11.08
N LEU A 83 -7.65 -13.21 11.48
CA LEU A 83 -6.62 -12.15 11.36
C LEU A 83 -6.23 -11.78 9.92
N SER A 84 -6.94 -12.26 8.90
CA SER A 84 -6.71 -11.80 7.53
C SER A 84 -7.22 -10.37 7.32
N VAL A 85 -6.37 -9.54 6.71
CA VAL A 85 -6.68 -8.15 6.36
C VAL A 85 -7.57 -8.12 5.11
N LYS A 86 -8.71 -7.41 5.17
CA LYS A 86 -9.53 -7.20 3.97
C LYS A 86 -8.89 -6.12 3.10
N MET A 87 -8.78 -6.42 1.81
CA MET A 87 -8.16 -5.55 0.81
C MET A 87 -9.17 -5.13 -0.26
N PRO A 88 -9.84 -3.98 -0.13
CA PRO A 88 -10.69 -3.47 -1.19
C PRO A 88 -9.92 -3.15 -2.47
N LEU A 89 -10.54 -3.47 -3.61
CA LEU A 89 -10.04 -3.09 -4.93
C LEU A 89 -10.04 -1.56 -5.13
N GLU A 90 -9.01 -1.09 -5.83
CA GLU A 90 -8.81 0.31 -6.22
C GLU A 90 -9.74 0.77 -7.35
N GLY A 91 -10.18 -0.18 -8.17
CA GLY A 91 -11.02 0.05 -9.32
C GLY A 91 -12.09 -1.02 -9.46
N SER A 92 -12.82 -0.94 -10.57
CA SER A 92 -13.77 -1.98 -10.93
C SER A 92 -13.04 -3.29 -11.23
N LEU A 93 -13.71 -4.41 -10.99
CA LEU A 93 -13.14 -5.73 -11.28
C LEU A 93 -12.77 -5.89 -12.77
N LYS A 94 -13.54 -5.24 -13.66
CA LYS A 94 -13.28 -5.19 -15.09
C LYS A 94 -11.98 -4.46 -15.40
N ARG A 95 -11.76 -3.30 -14.78
CA ARG A 95 -10.51 -2.56 -14.95
C ARG A 95 -9.30 -3.36 -14.42
N THR A 96 -9.42 -3.99 -13.26
CA THR A 96 -8.36 -4.86 -12.72
C THR A 96 -8.02 -6.01 -13.68
N TYR A 97 -9.03 -6.59 -14.34
CA TYR A 97 -8.83 -7.61 -15.37
C TYR A 97 -8.12 -7.07 -16.61
N ASP A 98 -8.54 -5.91 -17.11
CA ASP A 98 -7.91 -5.28 -18.28
C ASP A 98 -6.45 -4.90 -17.98
N GLN A 99 -6.16 -4.48 -16.75
CA GLN A 99 -4.80 -4.25 -16.29
C GLN A 99 -3.96 -5.53 -16.25
N TYR A 100 -4.50 -6.62 -15.67
CA TYR A 100 -3.82 -7.92 -15.63
C TYR A 100 -3.40 -8.40 -17.03
N ASN A 101 -4.31 -8.31 -17.99
CA ASN A 101 -4.07 -8.73 -19.38
C ASN A 101 -3.02 -7.85 -20.09
N ASN A 102 -2.97 -6.55 -19.78
CA ASN A 102 -1.94 -5.67 -20.33
C ASN A 102 -0.55 -5.98 -19.75
N GLU A 103 -0.48 -6.39 -18.49
CA GLU A 103 0.77 -6.74 -17.82
C GLU A 103 1.23 -8.17 -18.11
N ASN A 104 0.31 -9.04 -18.56
CA ASN A 104 0.60 -10.44 -18.89
C ASN A 104 -0.04 -10.81 -20.26
N PRO A 105 0.39 -10.21 -21.39
CA PRO A 105 -0.23 -10.44 -22.69
C PRO A 105 -0.21 -11.90 -23.16
N GLU A 106 0.75 -12.67 -22.68
CA GLU A 106 0.94 -14.09 -22.95
C GLU A 106 -0.06 -15.01 -22.22
N LYS A 107 -0.63 -14.54 -21.10
CA LYS A 107 -1.55 -15.34 -20.27
C LYS A 107 -2.99 -15.14 -20.70
N LYS A 108 -3.62 -16.19 -21.22
CA LYS A 108 -5.02 -16.14 -21.69
C LYS A 108 -5.98 -16.59 -20.60
N ILE A 109 -6.60 -15.64 -19.92
CA ILE A 109 -7.66 -15.91 -18.95
C ILE A 109 -8.95 -15.15 -19.30
N SER A 110 -10.11 -15.77 -19.09
CA SER A 110 -11.40 -15.11 -19.26
C SER A 110 -11.77 -14.26 -18.04
N TYR A 111 -12.50 -13.16 -18.26
CA TYR A 111 -12.98 -12.29 -17.17
C TYR A 111 -13.73 -13.05 -16.06
N ALA A 112 -14.60 -13.99 -16.44
CA ALA A 112 -15.36 -14.79 -15.47
C ALA A 112 -14.46 -15.65 -14.59
N LYS A 113 -13.42 -16.26 -15.17
CA LYS A 113 -12.47 -17.08 -14.42
C LYS A 113 -11.59 -16.22 -13.53
N PHE A 114 -11.07 -15.10 -14.04
CA PHE A 114 -10.31 -14.13 -13.27
C PHE A 114 -11.09 -13.64 -12.04
N ALA A 115 -12.34 -13.21 -12.24
CA ALA A 115 -13.23 -12.78 -11.18
C ALA A 115 -13.48 -13.86 -10.11
N GLN A 116 -13.54 -15.14 -10.51
CA GLN A 116 -13.71 -16.27 -9.61
C GLN A 116 -12.45 -16.54 -8.77
N LEU A 117 -11.27 -16.30 -9.31
CA LEU A 117 -9.99 -16.51 -8.63
C LEU A 117 -9.64 -15.41 -7.62
N ARG A 118 -10.45 -14.35 -7.52
CA ARG A 118 -10.26 -13.30 -6.53
C ARG A 118 -10.25 -13.86 -5.10
N PRO A 119 -9.20 -13.59 -4.30
CA PRO A 119 -9.14 -14.00 -2.90
C PRO A 119 -10.34 -13.49 -2.07
N LYS A 120 -10.81 -14.28 -1.10
CA LYS A 120 -11.97 -13.92 -0.25
C LYS A 120 -11.74 -12.71 0.64
N ASN A 121 -10.49 -12.35 0.91
CA ASN A 121 -10.14 -11.14 1.64
C ASN A 121 -10.05 -9.91 0.73
N VAL A 122 -9.96 -10.09 -0.60
CA VAL A 122 -10.02 -8.98 -1.56
C VAL A 122 -11.48 -8.63 -1.85
N LEU A 123 -11.89 -7.42 -1.47
CA LEU A 123 -13.28 -6.99 -1.54
C LEU A 123 -13.56 -6.16 -2.79
N PRO A 124 -14.69 -6.40 -3.49
CA PRO A 124 -15.14 -5.47 -4.52
C PRO A 124 -15.55 -4.14 -3.88
N MET A 125 -15.39 -3.05 -4.64
CA MET A 125 -15.74 -1.70 -4.19
C MET A 125 -17.17 -1.60 -3.63
N SER A 126 -18.12 -2.33 -4.21
CA SER A 126 -19.53 -2.35 -3.78
C SER A 126 -19.77 -2.92 -2.37
N LYS A 127 -18.80 -3.64 -1.80
CA LYS A 127 -18.90 -4.19 -0.43
C LYS A 127 -18.31 -3.25 0.62
N GLN A 128 -17.77 -2.11 0.24
CA GLN A 128 -17.29 -1.09 1.18
C GLN A 128 -18.45 -0.23 1.69
N LYS A 129 -18.73 -0.27 3.00
CA LYS A 129 -19.71 0.63 3.62
C LYS A 129 -19.23 2.08 3.66
N TYR A 130 -17.95 2.29 3.96
CA TYR A 130 -17.29 3.58 3.98
C TYR A 130 -16.00 3.51 3.18
N ARG A 131 -15.79 4.45 2.26
CA ARG A 131 -14.54 4.60 1.50
C ARG A 131 -13.63 5.55 2.26
N GLN A 132 -12.68 5.01 3.04
CA GLN A 132 -11.77 5.77 3.89
C GLN A 132 -10.34 5.78 3.32
N CYS A 133 -9.53 6.76 3.73
CA CYS A 133 -8.13 6.94 3.33
C CYS A 133 -7.98 7.00 1.79
N LEU A 134 -8.77 7.88 1.17
CA LEU A 134 -8.73 8.16 -0.26
C LEU A 134 -7.72 9.26 -0.56
N CYS A 135 -7.03 9.18 -1.69
CA CYS A 135 -6.22 10.28 -2.18
C CYS A 135 -7.13 11.44 -2.60
N GLU A 136 -6.94 12.62 -1.99
CA GLU A 136 -7.69 13.85 -2.31
C GLU A 136 -7.64 14.19 -3.81
N TYR A 137 -6.46 14.11 -4.46
CA TYR A 137 -6.34 14.40 -5.89
C TYR A 137 -7.25 13.49 -6.71
N CYS A 138 -7.25 12.20 -6.38
CA CYS A 138 -8.03 11.21 -7.10
C CYS A 138 -9.53 11.36 -6.84
N ILE A 139 -9.95 11.58 -5.58
CA ILE A 139 -11.37 11.68 -5.23
C ILE A 139 -12.00 12.99 -5.71
N ASN A 140 -11.26 14.09 -5.77
CA ASN A 140 -11.77 15.35 -6.32
C ASN A 140 -12.07 15.24 -7.82
N VAL A 141 -11.19 14.55 -8.58
CA VAL A 141 -11.45 14.22 -9.98
C VAL A 141 -12.64 13.26 -10.11
N ASP A 142 -12.74 12.23 -9.26
CA ASP A 142 -13.89 11.32 -9.26
C ASP A 142 -15.22 12.05 -9.00
N PHE A 143 -15.27 12.99 -8.06
CA PHE A 143 -16.49 13.72 -7.75
C PHE A 143 -16.98 14.57 -8.93
N LYS A 144 -16.05 15.13 -9.70
CA LYS A 144 -16.39 15.90 -10.91
C LYS A 144 -16.86 14.97 -12.02
N ILE A 145 -16.22 13.82 -12.19
CA ILE A 145 -16.70 12.76 -13.09
C ILE A 145 -18.10 12.30 -12.69
N GLU A 146 -18.36 12.02 -11.41
CA GLU A 146 -19.68 11.63 -10.88
C GLU A 146 -20.75 12.67 -11.24
N SER A 147 -20.42 13.95 -11.06
CA SER A 147 -21.31 15.06 -11.40
C SER A 147 -21.61 15.11 -12.91
N LEU A 148 -20.58 14.97 -13.77
CA LEU A 148 -20.77 14.91 -15.22
C LEU A 148 -21.57 13.68 -15.64
N LYS A 149 -21.31 12.51 -15.08
CA LYS A 149 -22.07 11.28 -15.39
C LYS A 149 -23.55 11.45 -15.08
N SER A 150 -23.85 12.01 -13.91
CA SER A 150 -25.23 12.25 -13.50
C SER A 150 -25.92 13.22 -14.46
N PHE A 151 -25.21 14.28 -14.86
CA PHE A 151 -25.72 15.27 -15.81
C PHE A 151 -25.96 14.64 -17.20
N CYS A 152 -24.94 14.01 -17.77
CA CYS A 152 -24.99 13.36 -19.07
C CYS A 152 -26.11 12.31 -19.14
N SER A 153 -26.29 11.52 -18.07
CA SER A 153 -27.38 10.53 -18.00
C SER A 153 -28.77 11.17 -18.02
N VAL A 154 -28.97 12.34 -17.41
CA VAL A 154 -30.26 13.06 -17.41
C VAL A 154 -30.53 13.65 -18.79
N HIS A 155 -29.49 14.20 -19.43
CA HIS A 155 -29.59 14.87 -20.73
C HIS A 155 -29.38 13.94 -21.93
N LYS A 156 -29.15 12.64 -21.71
CA LYS A 156 -28.87 11.60 -22.73
C LYS A 156 -27.67 11.93 -23.63
N ILE A 157 -26.62 12.50 -23.04
CA ILE A 157 -25.36 12.84 -23.70
C ILE A 157 -24.34 11.74 -23.37
N ASP A 158 -23.42 11.47 -24.29
CA ASP A 158 -22.32 10.58 -24.02
C ASP A 158 -21.33 11.21 -23.02
N ASN A 159 -20.94 10.41 -22.03
CA ASN A 159 -20.09 10.88 -20.96
C ASN A 159 -18.61 10.80 -21.36
N ILE A 160 -17.83 11.85 -21.06
CA ILE A 160 -16.45 11.99 -21.56
C ILE A 160 -15.45 10.94 -21.07
N ALA A 161 -15.70 10.34 -19.89
CA ALA A 161 -14.81 9.35 -19.30
C ALA A 161 -15.51 8.46 -18.29
N THR A 162 -15.16 7.16 -18.26
CA THR A 162 -15.70 6.21 -17.29
C THR A 162 -15.07 6.38 -15.92
N ASP A 163 -13.78 6.68 -15.83
CA ASP A 163 -13.10 6.91 -14.58
C ASP A 163 -11.94 7.89 -14.72
N ARG A 164 -11.27 8.18 -13.59
CA ARG A 164 -10.14 9.11 -13.52
C ARG A 164 -8.98 8.72 -14.44
N TYR A 165 -8.78 7.44 -14.73
CA TYR A 165 -7.68 6.96 -15.57
C TYR A 165 -8.01 7.11 -17.04
N ASP A 166 -9.26 6.83 -17.41
CA ASP A 166 -9.78 7.12 -18.76
C ASP A 166 -9.68 8.62 -19.05
N LEU A 167 -10.10 9.46 -18.09
CA LEU A 167 -10.00 10.92 -18.20
C LEU A 167 -8.55 11.38 -18.33
N SER A 168 -7.64 10.84 -17.52
CA SER A 168 -6.21 11.15 -17.67
C SER A 168 -5.67 10.68 -19.03
N ARG A 169 -6.06 9.50 -19.51
CA ARG A 169 -5.62 8.93 -20.79
C ARG A 169 -6.05 9.80 -21.98
N LEU A 170 -7.26 10.34 -21.95
CA LEU A 170 -7.78 11.25 -22.98
C LEU A 170 -6.83 12.44 -23.22
N THR A 171 -6.16 12.91 -22.17
CA THR A 171 -5.26 14.06 -22.21
C THR A 171 -3.80 13.71 -22.55
N LEU A 172 -3.48 12.45 -22.88
CA LEU A 172 -2.12 11.97 -23.13
C LEU A 172 -1.99 11.39 -24.55
N CYS A 173 -0.77 11.36 -25.09
CA CYS A 173 -0.48 10.59 -26.31
C CYS A 173 -0.61 9.08 -26.04
N PRO A 174 -0.73 8.23 -27.08
CA PRO A 174 -0.62 6.77 -26.92
C PRO A 174 0.68 6.36 -26.22
N LYS A 175 0.65 5.20 -25.56
CA LYS A 175 1.81 4.63 -24.88
C LYS A 175 2.87 4.15 -25.88
N GLU A 176 4.13 4.20 -25.48
CA GLU A 176 5.24 3.50 -26.13
C GLU A 176 5.56 2.25 -25.31
N GLY A 177 5.15 1.08 -25.82
CA GLY A 177 5.14 -0.15 -25.03
C GLY A 177 4.19 -0.03 -23.84
N ASN A 178 4.70 -0.23 -22.62
CA ASN A 178 3.89 -0.27 -21.41
C ASN A 178 3.60 1.11 -20.79
N TYR A 179 4.35 2.15 -21.18
CA TYR A 179 4.37 3.44 -20.50
C TYR A 179 4.12 4.62 -21.45
N TYR A 180 3.64 5.73 -20.89
CA TYR A 180 3.57 7.01 -21.60
C TYR A 180 4.96 7.66 -21.63
N LYS A 181 5.23 8.50 -22.64
CA LYS A 181 6.44 9.33 -22.65
C LYS A 181 6.48 10.24 -21.43
N LYS A 182 7.68 10.46 -20.89
CA LYS A 182 7.92 11.39 -19.78
C LYS A 182 7.34 12.78 -20.06
N ASP A 183 7.55 13.32 -21.26
CA ASP A 183 7.03 14.64 -21.64
C ASP A 183 5.50 14.72 -21.60
N CYS A 184 4.80 13.61 -21.90
CA CYS A 184 3.34 13.55 -21.77
C CYS A 184 2.93 13.54 -20.29
N ILE A 185 3.60 12.71 -19.48
CA ILE A 185 3.34 12.56 -18.04
C ILE A 185 3.53 13.90 -17.32
N ASP A 186 4.63 14.59 -17.64
CA ASP A 186 5.04 15.86 -17.03
C ASP A 186 4.41 17.11 -17.66
N ARG A 187 3.53 16.94 -18.66
CA ARG A 187 2.82 18.03 -19.37
C ARG A 187 3.73 18.99 -20.16
N ASN A 188 4.84 18.48 -20.69
CA ASN A 188 5.76 19.21 -21.57
C ASN A 188 5.56 18.88 -23.06
N CYS A 189 4.69 17.92 -23.39
CA CYS A 189 4.44 17.49 -24.77
C CYS A 189 3.54 18.47 -25.55
N GLY A 190 3.93 18.85 -26.77
CA GLY A 190 3.11 19.71 -27.64
C GLY A 190 1.91 19.02 -28.31
N ASN A 191 1.84 17.68 -28.31
CA ASN A 191 0.82 16.90 -29.03
C ASN A 191 -0.33 16.37 -28.13
N CYS A 192 -0.23 16.57 -26.82
CA CYS A 192 -1.28 16.20 -25.88
C CYS A 192 -1.39 17.24 -24.77
N GLY A 193 -2.56 17.32 -24.15
CA GLY A 193 -2.79 18.29 -23.09
C GLY A 193 -4.24 18.34 -22.70
N LEU A 194 -4.56 19.38 -21.94
CA LEU A 194 -5.91 19.62 -21.45
C LEU A 194 -6.84 20.21 -22.52
N THR A 195 -6.31 20.68 -23.65
CA THR A 195 -7.11 21.12 -24.81
C THR A 195 -7.97 20.00 -25.38
N LYS A 196 -7.51 18.74 -25.29
CA LYS A 196 -8.31 17.56 -25.66
C LYS A 196 -9.58 17.38 -24.81
N ILE A 197 -9.64 18.01 -23.62
CA ILE A 197 -10.87 18.05 -22.84
C ILE A 197 -11.89 18.98 -23.49
N ASP A 198 -11.44 20.11 -24.06
CA ASP A 198 -12.32 21.09 -24.71
C ASP A 198 -13.02 20.46 -25.91
N ASP A 199 -12.28 19.68 -26.71
CA ASP A 199 -12.84 18.89 -27.81
C ASP A 199 -13.88 17.86 -27.30
N ALA A 200 -13.56 17.17 -26.20
CA ALA A 200 -14.43 16.12 -25.65
C ALA A 200 -15.70 16.65 -24.97
N VAL A 201 -15.69 17.90 -24.51
CA VAL A 201 -16.82 18.55 -23.82
C VAL A 201 -17.53 19.57 -24.70
N THR A 202 -17.22 19.64 -26.00
CA THR A 202 -17.79 20.66 -26.92
C THR A 202 -19.31 20.67 -26.88
N GLU A 203 -19.97 19.51 -27.02
CA GLU A 203 -21.43 19.40 -26.95
C GLU A 203 -22.00 19.87 -25.60
N LEU A 204 -21.29 19.61 -24.49
CA LEU A 204 -21.70 20.04 -23.15
C LEU A 204 -21.60 21.56 -22.99
N ILE A 205 -20.54 22.17 -23.52
CA ILE A 205 -20.33 23.61 -23.41
C ILE A 205 -21.30 24.35 -24.34
N GLU A 206 -21.44 23.94 -25.60
CA GLU A 206 -22.33 24.62 -26.55
C GLU A 206 -23.80 24.66 -26.09
N ASN A 207 -24.28 23.57 -25.49
CA ASN A 207 -25.69 23.46 -25.11
C ASN A 207 -25.97 23.81 -23.64
N PHE A 208 -24.99 23.67 -22.74
CA PHE A 208 -25.22 23.73 -21.30
C PHE A 208 -24.25 24.61 -20.52
N LYS A 209 -23.47 25.47 -21.21
CA LYS A 209 -22.47 26.37 -20.61
C LYS A 209 -22.88 26.95 -19.24
N ASP A 210 -24.02 27.64 -19.22
CA ASP A 210 -24.51 28.40 -18.05
C ASP A 210 -25.39 27.58 -17.10
N THR A 211 -25.61 26.30 -17.41
CA THR A 211 -26.45 25.42 -16.60
C THR A 211 -25.82 25.19 -15.24
N GLN A 212 -26.62 25.35 -14.18
CA GLN A 212 -26.16 25.14 -12.81
C GLN A 212 -25.96 23.65 -12.53
N VAL A 213 -24.76 23.30 -12.09
CA VAL A 213 -24.38 21.96 -11.67
C VAL A 213 -23.72 22.01 -10.30
N GLY A 214 -23.93 20.95 -9.51
CA GLY A 214 -23.41 20.86 -8.15
C GLY A 214 -22.48 19.68 -7.98
N TRP A 215 -21.21 19.93 -7.63
CA TRP A 215 -20.20 18.89 -7.42
C TRP A 215 -19.60 18.94 -6.01
N LYS A 216 -18.95 17.86 -5.61
CA LYS A 216 -18.26 17.75 -4.31
C LYS A 216 -16.77 17.98 -4.51
N ARG A 217 -16.11 18.49 -3.46
CA ARG A 217 -14.63 18.55 -3.39
C ARG A 217 -14.17 18.45 -1.95
N TRP A 218 -13.02 17.82 -1.75
CA TRP A 218 -12.21 18.01 -0.57
C TRP A 218 -11.32 19.23 -0.76
N GLN A 219 -11.19 20.04 0.29
CA GLN A 219 -10.32 21.20 0.32
C GLN A 219 -9.76 21.43 1.71
N GLN A 220 -8.69 22.21 1.80
CA GLN A 220 -8.17 22.67 3.08
C GLN A 220 -9.08 23.73 3.70
N GLY A 221 -9.46 23.50 4.96
CA GLY A 221 -10.08 24.46 5.85
C GLY A 221 -9.10 24.87 6.95
N HIS A 222 -9.36 26.00 7.59
CA HIS A 222 -8.57 26.53 8.69
C HIS A 222 -9.45 26.72 9.92
N LYS A 223 -8.97 26.29 11.07
CA LYS A 223 -9.61 26.54 12.36
C LYS A 223 -8.60 27.21 13.28
N GLU A 224 -8.93 28.40 13.74
CA GLU A 224 -8.18 29.08 14.78
C GLU A 224 -8.46 28.42 16.13
N SER A 225 -7.43 28.23 16.92
CA SER A 225 -7.52 27.65 18.26
C SER A 225 -6.46 28.29 19.13
N GLU A 226 -6.78 28.53 20.40
CA GLU A 226 -5.81 29.02 21.37
C GLU A 226 -5.21 27.83 22.11
N VAL A 227 -3.90 27.67 22.05
CA VAL A 227 -3.16 26.64 22.79
C VAL A 227 -2.06 27.34 23.56
N ASN A 228 -2.10 27.25 24.90
CA ASN A 228 -1.13 27.87 25.80
C ASN A 228 -0.94 29.39 25.55
N GLY A 229 -2.04 30.13 25.35
CA GLY A 229 -2.01 31.59 25.12
C GLY A 229 -1.48 32.01 23.74
N LYS A 230 -1.20 31.05 22.84
CA LYS A 230 -0.81 31.33 21.44
C LYS A 230 -1.93 30.93 20.50
N GLN A 231 -2.23 31.82 19.55
CA GLN A 231 -3.11 31.45 18.45
C GLN A 231 -2.41 30.46 17.52
N VAL A 232 -3.03 29.32 17.33
CA VAL A 232 -2.59 28.25 16.44
C VAL A 232 -3.67 28.06 15.38
N VAL A 233 -3.29 28.26 14.11
CA VAL A 233 -4.15 27.92 12.98
C VAL A 233 -3.96 26.44 12.68
N LYS A 234 -5.00 25.64 12.93
CA LYS A 234 -5.03 24.22 12.57
C LYS A 234 -5.65 24.06 11.19
N THR A 235 -4.87 23.57 10.24
CA THR A 235 -5.37 23.19 8.92
C THR A 235 -6.01 21.80 8.98
N PHE A 236 -7.15 21.62 8.32
CA PHE A 236 -7.84 20.34 8.21
C PHE A 236 -8.43 20.15 6.82
N MET A 237 -8.81 18.92 6.48
CA MET A 237 -9.51 18.64 5.22
C MET A 237 -11.02 18.62 5.49
N GLU A 238 -11.77 19.34 4.66
CA GLU A 238 -13.24 19.34 4.69
C GLU A 238 -13.81 19.03 3.31
N MET A 239 -14.91 18.29 3.30
CA MET A 239 -15.69 18.09 2.09
C MET A 239 -16.72 19.21 2.00
N LYS A 240 -16.74 19.92 0.88
CA LYS A 240 -17.76 20.92 0.57
C LYS A 240 -18.48 20.57 -0.72
N ARG A 241 -19.76 20.96 -0.76
CA ARG A 241 -20.53 20.98 -2.00
C ARG A 241 -20.35 22.35 -2.64
N ARG A 242 -19.94 22.38 -3.89
CA ARG A 242 -19.86 23.57 -4.74
C ARG A 242 -21.03 23.55 -5.71
N SER A 243 -21.55 24.73 -6.03
CA SER A 243 -22.50 24.95 -7.12
C SER A 243 -21.90 25.98 -8.05
N GLY A 244 -22.08 25.80 -9.35
CA GLY A 244 -21.56 26.69 -10.37
C GLY A 244 -22.06 26.30 -11.75
N THR A 245 -21.59 27.01 -12.77
CA THR A 245 -21.92 26.69 -14.17
C THR A 245 -21.19 25.43 -14.66
N MET A 246 -21.65 24.84 -15.77
CA MET A 246 -20.96 23.72 -16.40
C MET A 246 -19.52 24.10 -16.79
N GLU A 247 -19.33 25.31 -17.33
CA GLU A 247 -17.99 25.84 -17.65
C GLU A 247 -17.07 25.84 -16.41
N GLN A 248 -17.56 26.31 -15.26
CA GLN A 248 -16.79 26.33 -14.01
C GLN A 248 -16.42 24.93 -13.50
N LEU A 249 -17.30 23.93 -13.71
CA LEU A 249 -17.00 22.53 -13.38
C LEU A 249 -15.85 22.00 -14.26
N ILE A 250 -15.91 22.26 -15.57
CA ILE A 250 -14.90 21.82 -16.53
C ILE A 250 -13.55 22.52 -16.28
N ASP A 251 -13.55 23.83 -16.01
CA ASP A 251 -12.33 24.57 -15.69
C ASP A 251 -11.66 24.05 -14.42
N GLU A 252 -12.44 23.80 -13.36
CA GLU A 252 -11.90 23.20 -12.14
C GLU A 252 -11.34 21.80 -12.41
N MET A 253 -12.03 20.98 -13.21
CA MET A 253 -11.55 19.66 -13.63
C MET A 253 -10.22 19.77 -14.38
N LYS A 254 -10.09 20.66 -15.36
CA LYS A 254 -8.85 20.88 -16.12
C LYS A 254 -7.71 21.29 -15.19
N SER A 255 -7.97 22.21 -14.25
CA SER A 255 -6.95 22.66 -13.29
C SER A 255 -6.40 21.51 -12.43
N GLU A 256 -7.26 20.59 -11.99
CA GLU A 256 -6.87 19.43 -11.21
C GLU A 256 -6.18 18.36 -12.07
N LEU A 257 -6.54 18.23 -13.36
CA LEU A 257 -5.93 17.29 -14.31
C LEU A 257 -4.51 17.66 -14.72
N LEU A 258 -4.08 18.91 -14.53
CA LEU A 258 -2.75 19.38 -14.88
C LEU A 258 -1.63 18.56 -14.19
N PRO A 259 -1.57 18.47 -12.84
CA PRO A 259 -0.59 17.62 -12.15
C PRO A 259 -0.98 16.14 -12.12
N PHE A 260 -2.18 15.78 -12.57
CA PHE A 260 -2.79 14.48 -12.27
C PHE A 260 -2.12 13.31 -12.98
N SER A 261 -1.69 13.49 -14.24
CA SER A 261 -0.98 12.46 -15.00
C SER A 261 0.31 12.02 -14.29
N LYS A 262 1.11 12.99 -13.85
CA LYS A 262 2.32 12.76 -13.07
C LYS A 262 2.02 12.10 -11.72
N HIS A 263 0.99 12.56 -11.03
CA HIS A 263 0.54 11.97 -9.76
C HIS A 263 0.17 10.50 -9.90
N LEU A 264 -0.68 10.14 -10.87
CA LEU A 264 -1.10 8.76 -11.12
C LEU A 264 0.09 7.88 -11.52
N PHE A 265 0.92 8.37 -12.44
CA PHE A 265 2.09 7.63 -12.90
C PHE A 265 3.08 7.35 -11.76
N ASN A 266 3.40 8.37 -10.95
CA ASN A 266 4.31 8.20 -9.81
C ASN A 266 3.77 7.18 -8.80
N ALA A 267 2.47 7.25 -8.47
CA ALA A 267 1.85 6.30 -7.55
C ALA A 267 1.95 4.86 -8.06
N GLN A 268 1.62 4.63 -9.33
CA GLN A 268 1.69 3.31 -9.95
C GLN A 268 3.13 2.81 -10.06
N TRP A 269 4.03 3.66 -10.55
CA TRP A 269 5.43 3.32 -10.75
C TRP A 269 6.11 2.91 -9.44
N GLN A 270 5.98 3.72 -8.39
CA GLN A 270 6.63 3.43 -7.11
C GLN A 270 6.09 2.15 -6.45
N SER A 271 4.77 1.97 -6.49
CA SER A 271 4.14 0.75 -5.97
C SER A 271 4.63 -0.47 -6.74
N LYS A 272 4.72 -0.38 -8.07
CA LYS A 272 5.25 -1.47 -8.91
C LYS A 272 6.70 -1.80 -8.57
N GLN A 273 7.58 -0.81 -8.40
CA GLN A 273 8.97 -1.04 -8.03
C GLN A 273 9.12 -1.77 -6.68
N PHE A 274 8.29 -1.41 -5.70
CA PHE A 274 8.26 -2.11 -4.41
C PHE A 274 7.80 -3.57 -4.56
N GLU A 275 6.69 -3.82 -5.26
CA GLU A 275 6.15 -5.16 -5.46
C GLU A 275 7.09 -6.08 -6.26
N ASP A 276 7.70 -5.55 -7.33
CA ASP A 276 8.63 -6.31 -8.17
C ASP A 276 9.87 -6.72 -7.36
N LEU A 277 10.42 -5.82 -6.52
CA LEU A 277 11.56 -6.12 -5.63
C LEU A 277 11.18 -7.08 -4.49
N LYS A 278 9.98 -6.94 -3.91
CA LYS A 278 9.47 -7.82 -2.85
C LYS A 278 9.30 -9.26 -3.35
N ALA A 279 8.84 -9.43 -4.60
CA ALA A 279 8.65 -10.73 -5.22
C ALA A 279 9.98 -11.45 -5.52
N HIS A 280 11.04 -10.70 -5.82
CA HIS A 280 12.35 -11.23 -6.19
C HIS A 280 13.46 -10.50 -5.43
N ILE A 281 13.52 -10.73 -4.12
CA ILE A 281 14.57 -10.12 -3.31
C ILE A 281 15.92 -10.77 -3.59
N HIS A 282 16.96 -9.95 -3.72
CA HIS A 282 18.31 -10.45 -3.93
C HIS A 282 18.91 -11.04 -2.65
N GLU A 283 19.84 -11.97 -2.83
CA GLU A 283 20.61 -12.54 -1.74
C GLU A 283 21.33 -11.44 -0.95
N LYS A 284 21.32 -11.54 0.39
CA LYS A 284 21.92 -10.56 1.31
C LYS A 284 21.32 -9.15 1.20
N TRP A 285 20.17 -8.99 0.55
CA TRP A 285 19.40 -7.75 0.58
C TRP A 285 18.27 -7.84 1.59
N VAL A 286 18.00 -6.71 2.23
CA VAL A 286 16.82 -6.53 3.09
C VAL A 286 15.96 -5.41 2.52
N LEU A 287 14.72 -5.73 2.13
CA LEU A 287 13.72 -4.72 1.79
C LEU A 287 12.92 -4.40 3.06
N MET A 288 12.76 -3.13 3.37
CA MET A 288 12.13 -2.65 4.58
C MET A 288 11.02 -1.66 4.22
N CYS A 289 9.83 -1.83 4.79
CA CYS A 289 8.73 -0.88 4.73
C CYS A 289 8.49 -0.28 6.10
N LEU A 290 8.36 1.05 6.20
CA LEU A 290 8.21 1.77 7.46
C LEU A 290 7.03 2.72 7.41
N ASP A 291 6.20 2.69 8.44
CA ASP A 291 5.11 3.66 8.61
C ASP A 291 4.73 3.85 10.08
N PHE A 292 4.10 4.97 10.42
CA PHE A 292 3.44 5.18 11.70
C PHE A 292 1.99 4.75 11.59
N ALA A 293 1.57 3.86 12.48
CA ALA A 293 0.15 3.62 12.65
C ALA A 293 -0.49 4.77 13.45
N GLU A 294 -1.79 4.99 13.25
CA GLU A 294 -2.59 5.79 14.18
C GLU A 294 -2.37 5.29 15.63
N ASN A 295 -2.38 6.17 16.63
CA ASN A 295 -2.20 5.71 18.00
C ASN A 295 -3.33 4.74 18.41
N TYR A 296 -2.98 3.70 19.17
CA TYR A 296 -3.97 2.88 19.84
C TYR A 296 -4.48 3.60 21.08
N ILE A 297 -5.79 3.64 21.25
CA ILE A 297 -6.43 4.24 22.44
C ILE A 297 -6.72 3.11 23.43
N CYS A 298 -6.12 3.17 24.61
CA CYS A 298 -6.37 2.23 25.70
C CYS A 298 -7.76 2.46 26.29
N ARG A 299 -8.74 1.67 25.83
CA ARG A 299 -10.10 1.64 26.39
C ARG A 299 -10.27 0.46 27.32
N HIS A 300 -11.25 0.55 28.21
CA HIS A 300 -11.70 -0.55 29.05
C HIS A 300 -13.10 -1.01 28.62
N GLN A 301 -13.42 -2.29 28.82
CA GLN A 301 -14.74 -2.81 28.46
C GLN A 301 -15.84 -2.25 29.38
N ASP A 302 -15.53 -2.12 30.68
CA ASP A 302 -16.43 -1.60 31.70
C ASP A 302 -15.82 -0.30 32.26
N GLU A 303 -16.09 0.84 31.62
CA GLU A 303 -15.55 2.15 32.00
C GLU A 303 -16.45 2.87 33.01
N ALA A 304 -15.88 3.35 34.10
CA ALA A 304 -16.56 4.32 34.96
C ALA A 304 -16.77 5.63 34.19
N GLN A 305 -17.87 6.34 34.45
CA GLN A 305 -18.21 7.58 33.74
C GLN A 305 -17.07 8.63 33.76
N SER A 306 -16.26 8.65 34.83
CA SER A 306 -15.11 9.55 34.98
C SER A 306 -13.91 9.20 34.10
N ALA A 307 -13.79 7.96 33.62
CA ALA A 307 -12.65 7.49 32.80
C ALA A 307 -12.70 7.98 31.34
N HIS A 308 -13.85 8.50 30.88
CA HIS A 308 -14.04 8.90 29.49
C HIS A 308 -13.18 10.09 29.02
N TRP A 309 -12.50 10.81 29.91
CA TRP A 309 -11.76 12.03 29.60
C TRP A 309 -10.24 11.86 29.48
N THR A 310 -9.69 10.71 29.89
CA THR A 310 -8.23 10.50 30.01
C THR A 310 -7.82 9.15 29.47
N TYR A 311 -7.92 8.96 28.15
CA TYR A 311 -7.39 7.76 27.53
C TYR A 311 -5.90 7.88 27.27
N GLU A 312 -5.15 6.93 27.82
CA GLU A 312 -3.77 6.69 27.41
C GLU A 312 -3.72 6.27 25.93
N GLN A 313 -2.73 6.82 25.23
CA GLN A 313 -2.47 6.48 23.83
C GLN A 313 -1.18 5.68 23.74
N VAL A 314 -1.10 4.82 22.73
CA VAL A 314 0.08 4.00 22.46
C VAL A 314 0.50 4.25 21.02
N THR A 315 1.74 4.68 20.85
CA THR A 315 2.38 4.79 19.54
C THR A 315 2.77 3.40 19.07
N ILE A 316 2.40 3.07 17.83
CA ILE A 316 2.77 1.81 17.17
C ILE A 316 3.50 2.17 15.88
N HIS A 317 4.77 1.78 15.79
CA HIS A 317 5.58 1.95 14.58
C HIS A 317 5.95 0.56 14.04
N PRO A 318 5.11 -0.04 13.17
CA PRO A 318 5.47 -1.25 12.44
C PRO A 318 6.62 -0.99 11.45
N LEU A 319 7.48 -1.99 11.31
CA LEU A 319 8.53 -2.03 10.30
C LEU A 319 8.50 -3.45 9.70
N VAL A 320 8.09 -3.56 8.45
CA VAL A 320 7.93 -4.85 7.77
C VAL A 320 9.13 -5.09 6.87
N THR A 321 9.91 -6.11 7.17
CA THR A 321 11.08 -6.52 6.39
C THR A 321 10.76 -7.73 5.52
N TYR A 322 11.48 -7.80 4.40
CA TYR A 322 11.54 -8.91 3.49
C TYR A 322 13.01 -9.23 3.24
N TYR A 323 13.36 -10.51 3.25
CA TYR A 323 14.72 -10.99 2.95
C TYR A 323 14.64 -12.45 2.48
N GLN A 324 15.67 -12.94 1.79
CA GLN A 324 15.70 -14.34 1.35
C GLN A 324 15.88 -15.27 2.56
N CYS A 325 15.20 -16.41 2.56
CA CYS A 325 15.41 -17.43 3.59
C CYS A 325 16.88 -17.89 3.63
N GLN A 326 17.41 -18.11 4.83
CA GLN A 326 18.78 -18.56 5.07
C GLN A 326 18.94 -20.08 5.10
N GLU A 327 17.83 -20.82 5.11
CA GLU A 327 17.85 -22.29 5.12
C GLU A 327 18.33 -22.84 3.77
N GLU A 328 19.15 -23.89 3.83
CA GLU A 328 19.68 -24.53 2.63
C GLU A 328 18.55 -24.98 1.69
N ASN A 329 18.69 -24.68 0.39
CA ASN A 329 17.72 -24.98 -0.67
C ASN A 329 16.37 -24.26 -0.56
N CYS A 330 16.24 -23.24 0.29
CA CYS A 330 15.07 -22.36 0.26
C CYS A 330 15.37 -21.00 -0.39
N HIS A 331 14.64 -20.69 -1.47
CA HIS A 331 14.70 -19.39 -2.15
C HIS A 331 13.46 -18.54 -1.90
N GLN A 332 12.65 -18.89 -0.90
CA GLN A 332 11.44 -18.13 -0.59
C GLN A 332 11.79 -16.86 0.18
N THR A 333 11.00 -15.81 -0.06
CA THR A 333 11.08 -14.56 0.69
C THR A 333 10.48 -14.75 2.08
N VAL A 334 11.27 -14.52 3.11
CA VAL A 334 10.80 -14.36 4.50
C VAL A 334 10.22 -12.96 4.65
N ARG A 335 9.02 -12.86 5.22
CA ARG A 335 8.41 -11.62 5.68
C ARG A 335 8.49 -11.56 7.20
N GLU A 336 9.13 -10.54 7.75
CA GLU A 336 9.23 -10.35 9.18
C GLU A 336 8.71 -8.98 9.61
N SER A 337 7.78 -8.96 10.56
CA SER A 337 7.20 -7.72 11.07
C SER A 337 7.84 -7.36 12.41
N LEU A 338 8.67 -6.32 12.42
CA LEU A 338 9.29 -5.75 13.62
C LEU A 338 8.40 -4.61 14.12
N VAL A 339 7.65 -4.84 15.19
CA VAL A 339 6.61 -3.89 15.66
C VAL A 339 7.07 -3.20 16.93
N PHE A 340 7.29 -1.88 16.86
CA PHE A 340 7.71 -1.06 17.98
C PHE A 340 6.52 -0.44 18.70
N ILE A 341 6.43 -0.65 20.01
CA ILE A 341 5.37 -0.15 20.89
C ILE A 341 5.98 0.88 21.85
N SER A 342 5.39 2.07 21.93
CA SER A 342 5.96 3.18 22.70
C SER A 342 4.91 4.09 23.34
N GLN A 343 5.31 4.72 24.45
CA GLN A 343 4.60 5.85 25.07
C GLN A 343 4.99 7.21 24.46
N ASP A 344 6.00 7.24 23.60
CA ASP A 344 6.45 8.46 22.93
C ASP A 344 5.54 8.84 21.76
N HIS A 345 4.93 10.02 21.81
CA HIS A 345 3.97 10.53 20.81
C HIS A 345 4.54 11.60 19.87
N LYS A 346 5.86 11.86 19.89
CA LYS A 346 6.44 12.94 19.09
C LYS A 346 6.44 12.66 17.59
N HIS A 347 6.40 11.37 17.20
CA HIS A 347 6.34 10.90 15.81
C HIS A 347 7.30 11.66 14.89
N ASP A 348 8.55 11.80 15.33
CA ASP A 348 9.60 12.57 14.67
C ASP A 348 10.67 11.65 14.06
N TYR A 349 11.55 12.24 13.26
CA TYR A 349 12.67 11.53 12.63
C TYR A 349 13.61 10.87 13.65
N HIS A 350 13.69 11.37 14.89
CA HIS A 350 14.45 10.72 15.96
C HIS A 350 13.84 9.38 16.37
N MET A 351 12.52 9.34 16.56
CA MET A 351 11.80 8.09 16.83
C MET A 351 11.98 7.11 15.67
N VAL A 352 11.89 7.57 14.43
CA VAL A 352 12.15 6.74 13.23
C VAL A 352 13.56 6.16 13.27
N HIS A 353 14.59 7.00 13.46
CA HIS A 353 15.97 6.53 13.50
C HIS A 353 16.19 5.53 14.63
N HIS A 354 15.66 5.79 15.83
CA HIS A 354 15.76 4.86 16.97
C HIS A 354 15.14 3.50 16.67
N CYS A 355 13.96 3.47 16.03
CA CYS A 355 13.33 2.22 15.60
C CYS A 355 14.20 1.48 14.57
N ILE A 356 14.79 2.20 13.61
CA ILE A 356 15.64 1.56 12.59
C ILE A 356 16.95 1.02 13.20
N VAL A 357 17.59 1.76 14.11
CA VAL A 357 18.78 1.28 14.82
C VAL A 357 18.46 -0.03 15.53
N LYS A 358 17.38 -0.08 16.32
CA LYS A 358 16.95 -1.31 17.00
C LYS A 358 16.63 -2.45 16.02
N ALA A 359 15.98 -2.14 14.90
CA ALA A 359 15.67 -3.13 13.86
C ALA A 359 16.95 -3.69 13.22
N ASN A 360 17.90 -2.83 12.85
CA ASN A 360 19.15 -3.26 12.25
C ASN A 360 20.02 -4.05 13.22
N THR A 361 20.10 -3.65 14.49
CA THR A 361 20.78 -4.45 15.52
C THR A 361 20.19 -5.86 15.59
N TYR A 362 18.86 -5.96 15.65
CA TYR A 362 18.18 -7.25 15.65
C TYR A 362 18.47 -8.06 14.38
N LEU A 363 18.38 -7.45 13.19
CA LEU A 363 18.62 -8.14 11.93
C LEU A 363 20.07 -8.61 11.79
N LEU A 364 21.05 -7.83 12.22
CA LEU A 364 22.46 -8.21 12.20
C LEU A 364 22.78 -9.36 13.17
N GLU A 365 22.00 -9.53 14.24
CA GLU A 365 22.12 -10.66 15.16
C GLU A 365 21.47 -11.95 14.61
N HIS A 366 20.55 -11.84 13.65
CA HIS A 366 19.72 -12.97 13.18
C HIS A 366 19.94 -13.34 11.72
N LEU A 367 20.63 -12.50 10.94
CA LEU A 367 20.98 -12.74 9.54
C LEU A 367 22.50 -12.89 9.40
N ASP A 368 22.95 -13.84 8.57
CA ASP A 368 24.38 -14.16 8.43
C ASP A 368 25.16 -12.99 7.81
N GLU A 369 24.56 -12.33 6.81
CA GLU A 369 25.16 -11.19 6.13
C GLU A 369 24.07 -10.29 5.53
N ILE A 370 24.26 -8.97 5.69
CA ILE A 370 23.49 -7.95 4.99
C ILE A 370 24.46 -7.14 4.16
N ARG A 371 24.29 -7.15 2.84
CA ARG A 371 25.08 -6.34 1.92
C ARG A 371 24.40 -5.02 1.60
N LYS A 372 23.06 -5.03 1.53
CA LYS A 372 22.28 -3.87 1.13
C LYS A 372 20.89 -3.86 1.75
N GLN A 373 20.44 -2.68 2.12
CA GLN A 373 19.08 -2.44 2.59
C GLN A 373 18.37 -1.44 1.68
N VAL A 374 17.11 -1.74 1.35
CA VAL A 374 16.24 -0.85 0.59
C VAL A 374 15.06 -0.49 1.48
N GLN A 375 14.91 0.78 1.81
CA GLN A 375 13.81 1.27 2.65
C GLN A 375 12.74 1.94 1.81
N PHE A 376 11.48 1.60 2.05
CA PHE A 376 10.31 2.26 1.52
C PHE A 376 9.49 2.85 2.66
N SER A 377 9.04 4.08 2.52
CA SER A 377 8.08 4.67 3.46
C SER A 377 7.15 5.65 2.75
N ASP A 378 6.20 6.17 3.53
CA ASP A 378 5.50 7.36 3.16
C ASP A 378 6.46 8.58 3.08
N GLY A 379 6.06 9.61 2.34
CA GLY A 379 6.87 10.81 2.16
C GLY A 379 6.73 11.83 3.30
N ALA A 380 6.37 11.44 4.52
CA ALA A 380 6.06 12.37 5.61
C ALA A 380 7.27 13.26 5.96
N PRO A 381 7.17 14.60 5.85
CA PRO A 381 8.32 15.49 5.97
C PRO A 381 8.96 15.56 7.37
N THR A 382 8.20 15.31 8.44
CA THR A 382 8.70 15.36 9.83
C THR A 382 9.32 14.04 10.29
N GLN A 383 9.10 12.97 9.52
CA GLN A 383 9.42 11.59 9.86
C GLN A 383 10.49 11.05 8.91
N TYR A 384 10.08 10.60 7.73
CA TYR A 384 10.93 9.87 6.81
C TYR A 384 11.57 10.75 5.75
N LYS A 385 10.83 11.69 5.16
CA LYS A 385 11.34 12.55 4.09
C LYS A 385 11.88 13.88 4.61
N SER A 386 12.68 13.79 5.67
CA SER A 386 13.28 14.93 6.36
C SER A 386 14.77 15.04 6.05
N LYS A 387 15.32 16.25 6.11
CA LYS A 387 16.76 16.49 5.93
C LYS A 387 17.61 15.70 6.94
N TYR A 388 17.10 15.52 8.16
CA TYR A 388 17.78 14.79 9.22
C TYR A 388 17.81 13.29 8.94
N ASN A 389 16.70 12.74 8.44
CA ASN A 389 16.63 11.34 8.05
C ASN A 389 17.57 11.01 6.87
N PHE A 390 17.80 11.97 5.97
CA PHE A 390 18.80 11.82 4.91
C PHE A 390 20.24 11.97 5.40
N VAL A 391 20.49 12.81 6.42
CA VAL A 391 21.80 12.82 7.07
C VAL A 391 22.05 11.50 7.77
N ASP A 392 21.09 10.99 8.54
CA ASP A 392 21.16 9.66 9.15
C ASP A 392 21.42 8.56 8.08
N MET A 393 20.85 8.69 6.87
CA MET A 393 21.12 7.80 5.75
C MET A 393 22.55 7.91 5.22
N SER A 394 23.17 9.09 5.24
CA SER A 394 24.52 9.29 4.68
C SER A 394 25.64 8.66 5.52
N PHE A 395 25.35 8.31 6.77
CA PHE A 395 26.25 7.61 7.69
C PHE A 395 25.98 6.10 7.75
N TRP A 396 25.10 5.55 6.90
CA TRP A 396 24.60 4.19 7.09
C TRP A 396 25.70 3.13 7.05
N LYS A 397 26.58 3.25 6.06
CA LYS A 397 27.71 2.33 5.89
C LYS A 397 28.66 2.37 7.09
N ASP A 398 28.86 3.54 7.69
CA ASP A 398 29.70 3.70 8.90
C ASP A 398 29.00 3.12 10.14
N ASP A 399 27.68 3.31 10.26
CA ASP A 399 26.89 2.88 11.41
C ASP A 399 26.60 1.37 11.42
N PHE A 400 26.37 0.77 10.25
CA PHE A 400 25.86 -0.60 10.12
C PHE A 400 26.73 -1.53 9.25
N GLY A 401 27.71 -1.00 8.51
CA GLY A 401 28.63 -1.79 7.69
C GLY A 401 28.10 -2.22 6.31
N PHE A 402 26.90 -1.78 5.90
CA PHE A 402 26.26 -2.16 4.64
C PHE A 402 25.56 -0.99 3.94
N GLU A 403 25.23 -1.17 2.65
CA GLU A 403 24.68 -0.09 1.82
C GLU A 403 23.19 0.18 2.09
N VAL A 404 22.73 1.43 1.98
CA VAL A 404 21.29 1.78 2.01
C VAL A 404 20.80 2.58 0.81
N GLU A 405 19.58 2.26 0.36
CA GLU A 405 18.77 3.13 -0.49
C GLU A 405 17.44 3.46 0.20
N LYS A 406 17.01 4.73 0.12
CA LYS A 406 15.69 5.17 0.59
C LYS A 406 14.79 5.50 -0.58
N HIS A 407 13.59 4.97 -0.53
CA HIS A 407 12.56 5.09 -1.54
C HIS A 407 11.25 5.54 -0.91
N PHE A 408 10.43 6.22 -1.69
CA PHE A 408 9.16 6.76 -1.20
C PHE A 408 8.00 6.33 -2.09
N PHE A 409 6.86 6.04 -1.47
CA PHE A 409 5.63 5.82 -2.22
C PHE A 409 5.07 7.13 -2.80
N GLY A 410 4.22 7.00 -3.82
CA GLY A 410 3.46 8.14 -4.35
C GLY A 410 2.67 8.84 -3.26
N SER A 411 2.69 10.18 -3.23
CA SER A 411 1.96 10.94 -2.21
C SER A 411 0.50 10.53 -2.13
N ARG A 412 0.00 10.25 -0.92
CA ARG A 412 -1.39 9.80 -0.64
C ARG A 412 -1.78 8.45 -1.24
N HIS A 413 -0.79 7.69 -1.72
CA HIS A 413 -0.91 6.29 -2.15
C HIS A 413 0.06 5.37 -1.41
N GLY A 414 0.70 5.84 -0.34
CA GLY A 414 1.63 5.06 0.48
C GLY A 414 0.95 4.14 1.49
N LYS A 415 -0.20 3.55 1.16
CA LYS A 415 -0.71 2.47 2.00
C LYS A 415 0.12 1.24 1.74
N ASP A 416 0.54 0.58 2.81
CA ASP A 416 1.60 -0.40 2.71
C ASP A 416 1.41 -1.54 3.75
N PRO A 417 2.28 -2.57 3.76
CA PRO A 417 2.16 -3.71 4.68
C PRO A 417 2.13 -3.35 6.18
N CYS A 418 2.62 -2.17 6.56
CA CYS A 418 2.57 -1.65 7.93
C CYS A 418 1.15 -1.35 8.39
N ASP A 419 0.27 -0.88 7.49
CA ASP A 419 -1.15 -0.66 7.78
C ASP A 419 -1.82 -1.97 8.23
N GLY A 420 -1.55 -3.07 7.53
CA GLY A 420 -2.06 -4.40 7.87
C GLY A 420 -1.56 -4.90 9.22
N GLU A 421 -0.25 -4.81 9.46
CA GLU A 421 0.36 -5.28 10.72
C GLU A 421 -0.13 -4.51 11.94
N SER A 422 -0.18 -3.18 11.83
CA SER A 422 -0.69 -2.35 12.92
C SER A 422 -2.18 -2.59 13.15
N GLY A 423 -2.96 -2.78 12.08
CA GLY A 423 -4.36 -3.18 12.17
C GLY A 423 -4.52 -4.49 12.96
N VAL A 424 -3.72 -5.52 12.65
CA VAL A 424 -3.76 -6.84 13.34
C VAL A 424 -3.47 -6.68 14.82
N ALA A 425 -2.41 -5.95 15.17
CA ALA A 425 -2.03 -5.71 16.56
C ALA A 425 -3.16 -5.03 17.35
N LYS A 426 -3.68 -3.92 16.82
CA LYS A 426 -4.75 -3.17 17.48
C LYS A 426 -6.05 -3.98 17.57
N ARG A 427 -6.44 -4.67 16.50
CA ARG A 427 -7.68 -5.47 16.48
C ARG A 427 -7.64 -6.57 17.52
N SER A 428 -6.53 -7.31 17.58
CA SER A 428 -6.34 -8.36 18.57
C SER A 428 -6.48 -7.79 19.99
N ALA A 429 -5.77 -6.70 20.29
CA ALA A 429 -5.83 -6.03 21.59
C ALA A 429 -7.27 -5.60 21.95
N THR A 430 -7.98 -4.90 21.06
CA THR A 430 -9.36 -4.45 21.33
C THR A 430 -10.33 -5.59 21.50
N VAL A 431 -10.21 -6.68 20.74
CA VAL A 431 -11.10 -7.85 20.91
C VAL A 431 -10.84 -8.53 22.25
N ALA A 432 -9.58 -8.67 22.67
CA ALA A 432 -9.24 -9.27 23.94
C ALA A 432 -9.72 -8.44 25.13
N VAL A 433 -9.56 -7.11 25.08
CA VAL A 433 -10.12 -6.18 26.08
C VAL A 433 -11.65 -6.30 26.11
N ALA A 434 -12.31 -6.26 24.95
CA ALA A 434 -13.77 -6.33 24.89
C ALA A 434 -14.34 -7.66 25.42
N ALA A 435 -13.58 -8.75 25.26
CA ALA A 435 -13.92 -10.06 25.79
C ALA A 435 -13.60 -10.23 27.28
N ARG A 436 -13.09 -9.18 27.97
CA ARG A 436 -12.58 -9.24 29.35
C ARG A 436 -11.42 -10.22 29.53
N GLY A 437 -10.68 -10.51 28.45
CA GLY A 437 -9.56 -11.44 28.44
C GLY A 437 -8.23 -10.81 28.85
N CYS A 438 -8.12 -9.48 28.80
CA CYS A 438 -6.97 -8.73 29.29
C CYS A 438 -7.35 -7.28 29.66
N ILE A 439 -6.46 -6.63 30.39
CA ILE A 439 -6.49 -5.19 30.65
C ILE A 439 -5.26 -4.59 29.96
N ILE A 440 -5.47 -3.58 29.11
CA ILE A 440 -4.41 -2.87 28.40
C ILE A 440 -4.58 -1.39 28.73
N SER A 441 -3.84 -0.91 29.72
CA SER A 441 -3.98 0.46 30.23
C SER A 441 -2.91 1.39 29.69
N ASN A 442 -1.77 0.87 29.22
CA ASN A 442 -0.64 1.66 28.73
C ASN A 442 0.15 0.88 27.66
N ALA A 443 1.20 1.51 27.12
CA ALA A 443 2.04 0.90 26.08
C ALA A 443 2.78 -0.36 26.54
N GLN A 444 3.17 -0.46 27.82
CA GLN A 444 3.83 -1.65 28.36
C GLN A 444 2.87 -2.83 28.40
N ASP A 445 1.64 -2.62 28.86
CA ASP A 445 0.60 -3.65 28.85
C ASP A 445 0.31 -4.11 27.41
N PHE A 446 0.22 -3.15 26.48
CA PHE A 446 0.02 -3.45 25.06
C PHE A 446 1.17 -4.30 24.51
N TYR A 447 2.42 -3.91 24.80
CA TYR A 447 3.61 -4.65 24.40
C TYR A 447 3.60 -6.09 24.95
N LEU A 448 3.37 -6.26 26.25
CA LEU A 448 3.34 -7.58 26.89
C LEU A 448 2.24 -8.46 26.30
N TYR A 449 1.06 -7.89 26.10
CA TYR A 449 -0.04 -8.57 25.41
C TYR A 449 0.36 -9.00 24.00
N ALA A 450 0.89 -8.07 23.20
CA ALA A 450 1.21 -8.32 21.79
C ALA A 450 2.36 -9.32 21.64
N LYS A 451 3.41 -9.20 22.46
CA LYS A 451 4.53 -10.17 22.49
C LYS A 451 4.04 -11.58 22.80
N LYS A 452 3.14 -11.74 23.77
CA LYS A 452 2.59 -13.06 24.12
C LYS A 452 1.66 -13.60 23.03
N GLN A 453 0.72 -12.78 22.57
CA GLN A 453 -0.39 -13.25 21.75
C GLN A 453 -0.13 -13.20 20.24
N LEU A 454 0.80 -12.37 19.76
CA LEU A 454 0.94 -12.07 18.34
C LEU A 454 2.33 -12.36 17.77
N SER A 455 3.36 -12.56 18.60
CA SER A 455 4.67 -12.98 18.10
C SER A 455 4.59 -14.29 17.32
N LEU A 456 5.42 -14.39 16.29
CA LEU A 456 5.57 -15.54 15.40
C LEU A 456 7.07 -15.77 15.12
N PRO A 457 7.57 -17.02 15.17
CA PRO A 457 6.86 -18.25 15.58
C PRO A 457 6.34 -18.21 17.02
N LYS A 458 5.39 -19.09 17.36
CA LYS A 458 5.03 -19.33 18.76
C LYS A 458 6.11 -20.16 19.44
N GLU A 459 6.28 -20.00 20.75
CA GLU A 459 7.24 -20.78 21.56
C GLU A 459 7.06 -22.31 21.41
N ASN A 460 5.85 -22.77 21.08
CA ASN A 460 5.53 -24.18 20.87
C ASN A 460 5.58 -24.61 19.39
N ASP A 461 5.88 -23.71 18.45
CA ASP A 461 6.06 -24.05 17.04
C ASP A 461 7.46 -24.66 16.88
N VAL A 462 7.57 -25.96 17.13
CA VAL A 462 8.79 -26.74 16.95
C VAL A 462 9.20 -26.68 15.47
N GLU A 463 10.34 -26.04 15.20
CA GLU A 463 11.11 -26.06 13.94
C GLU A 463 10.29 -26.24 12.66
N GLN A 464 9.34 -25.32 12.44
CA GLN A 464 8.83 -25.13 11.10
C GLN A 464 9.67 -24.06 10.43
N HIS A 465 10.19 -24.41 9.26
CA HIS A 465 10.72 -23.49 8.28
C HIS A 465 9.65 -22.43 7.95
N ILE A 466 9.72 -21.28 8.64
CA ILE A 466 8.66 -20.26 8.64
C ILE A 466 9.12 -19.03 7.85
N HIS A 467 8.31 -18.66 6.87
CA HIS A 467 8.50 -17.46 6.04
C HIS A 467 7.68 -16.25 6.51
N SER A 468 7.00 -16.34 7.66
CA SER A 468 6.28 -15.22 8.27
C SER A 468 6.58 -15.10 9.75
N LYS A 469 7.37 -14.10 10.11
CA LYS A 469 7.78 -13.81 11.49
C LYS A 469 7.16 -12.51 11.98
N ARG A 470 6.98 -12.39 13.30
CA ARG A 470 6.53 -11.16 13.95
C ARG A 470 7.19 -11.02 15.30
N THR A 471 7.90 -9.91 15.50
CA THR A 471 8.69 -9.62 16.69
C THR A 471 8.29 -8.27 17.23
N PHE A 472 8.06 -8.18 18.55
CA PHE A 472 7.66 -6.94 19.21
C PHE A 472 8.81 -6.36 20.03
N PHE A 473 8.93 -5.03 19.98
CA PHE A 473 9.90 -4.26 20.75
C PHE A 473 9.18 -3.21 21.60
N PHE A 474 9.72 -2.94 22.78
CA PHE A 474 9.25 -1.88 23.65
C PHE A 474 10.26 -0.74 23.67
N ILE A 475 9.77 0.49 23.50
CA ILE A 475 10.55 1.72 23.63
C ILE A 475 9.99 2.48 24.82
N LYS A 476 10.81 2.64 25.86
CA LYS A 476 10.43 3.36 27.07
C LYS A 476 10.46 4.86 26.81
N SER A 477 9.72 5.61 27.62
CA SER A 477 9.84 7.06 27.63
C SER A 477 11.28 7.46 27.97
N GLY A 478 11.89 8.30 27.13
CA GLY A 478 13.28 8.74 27.28
C GLY A 478 14.32 7.90 26.52
N ASP A 479 13.97 6.73 25.98
CA ASP A 479 14.92 5.89 25.23
C ASP A 479 15.35 6.54 23.89
N VAL A 480 14.48 7.39 23.33
CA VAL A 480 14.72 8.04 22.04
C VAL A 480 15.61 9.26 22.24
N ASP A 481 16.87 9.13 21.85
CA ASP A 481 17.81 10.23 21.85
C ASP A 481 17.46 11.29 20.80
N ARG A 482 17.17 12.50 21.29
CA ARG A 482 16.86 13.68 20.49
C ARG A 482 17.95 14.74 20.52
N ASN A 483 18.99 14.54 21.32
CA ASN A 483 20.10 15.46 21.43
C ASN A 483 21.29 14.96 20.60
N ARG A 484 21.14 15.06 19.28
CA ARG A 484 22.12 14.59 18.28
C ARG A 484 22.70 15.76 17.49
N PRO A 485 23.39 16.72 18.13
CA PRO A 485 23.82 17.97 17.51
C PRO A 485 24.66 17.74 16.25
N GLU A 486 25.50 16.72 16.26
CA GLU A 486 26.33 16.30 15.14
C GLU A 486 25.51 15.90 13.91
N ARG A 487 24.29 15.37 14.06
CA ARG A 487 23.42 14.98 12.93
C ARG A 487 22.23 15.91 12.70
N THR A 488 22.11 17.00 13.45
CA THR A 488 20.91 17.86 13.42
C THR A 488 21.19 19.37 13.35
N LEU A 489 22.39 19.83 13.71
CA LEU A 489 22.70 21.26 13.66
C LEU A 489 23.09 21.70 12.24
N ARG A 490 22.56 22.87 11.84
CA ARG A 490 22.97 23.62 10.63
C ARG A 490 22.81 22.88 9.29
N ILE A 491 22.01 21.82 9.23
CA ILE A 491 21.71 21.11 7.98
C ILE A 491 20.70 21.89 7.12
N LYS A 492 21.04 22.09 5.84
CA LYS A 492 20.13 22.64 4.83
C LYS A 492 19.26 21.55 4.21
N THR A 493 18.03 21.90 3.88
CA THR A 493 17.11 20.98 3.20
C THR A 493 17.55 20.74 1.76
N LEU A 494 17.56 19.48 1.30
CA LEU A 494 17.77 19.17 -0.11
C LEU A 494 16.69 19.85 -0.96
N LYS A 495 17.15 20.61 -1.97
CA LYS A 495 16.25 21.23 -2.96
C LYS A 495 15.43 20.14 -3.66
N GLN A 496 14.18 20.44 -3.98
CA GLN A 496 13.28 19.56 -4.73
C GLN A 496 13.07 18.16 -4.13
N SER A 497 13.39 17.95 -2.85
CA SER A 497 13.22 16.63 -2.22
C SER A 497 11.81 16.06 -2.37
N ARG A 498 10.77 16.91 -2.37
CA ARG A 498 9.38 16.47 -2.54
C ARG A 498 9.11 15.74 -3.88
N SER A 499 9.78 16.10 -4.96
CA SER A 499 9.59 15.51 -6.30
C SER A 499 10.49 14.31 -6.61
N LEU A 500 11.50 14.06 -5.78
CA LEU A 500 12.43 12.93 -5.92
C LEU A 500 11.95 11.77 -5.05
N PHE A 501 12.22 10.53 -5.45
CA PHE A 501 11.64 9.37 -4.78
C PHE A 501 12.64 8.26 -4.48
N SER A 502 13.89 8.37 -4.93
CA SER A 502 14.93 7.40 -4.64
C SER A 502 16.18 8.15 -4.29
N TYR A 503 16.80 7.74 -3.18
CA TYR A 503 17.98 8.34 -2.59
C TYR A 503 18.97 7.24 -2.25
N ARG A 504 20.26 7.50 -2.47
CA ARG A 504 21.35 6.60 -2.10
C ARG A 504 22.40 7.34 -1.32
N GLU A 505 23.02 6.65 -0.39
CA GLU A 505 24.21 7.17 0.27
C GLU A 505 25.42 7.14 -0.67
N ILE A 506 26.36 8.05 -0.41
CA ILE A 506 27.70 8.01 -1.02
C ILE A 506 28.74 8.01 0.10
N GLN A 507 28.66 8.99 0.98
CA GLN A 507 29.52 9.19 2.13
C GLN A 507 28.80 10.14 3.12
N PRO A 508 29.30 10.35 4.34
CA PRO A 508 28.74 11.31 5.28
C PRO A 508 28.41 12.65 4.63
N TYR A 509 27.17 13.12 4.84
CA TYR A 509 26.61 14.35 4.27
C TYR A 509 26.50 14.42 2.75
N VAL A 510 26.74 13.34 2.01
CA VAL A 510 26.60 13.31 0.55
C VAL A 510 25.67 12.17 0.14
N THR A 511 24.63 12.53 -0.60
CA THR A 511 23.63 11.59 -1.09
C THR A 511 23.41 11.83 -2.57
N THR A 512 22.97 10.82 -3.30
CA THR A 512 22.41 11.01 -4.64
C THR A 512 20.91 10.79 -4.59
N ALA A 513 20.21 11.40 -5.54
CA ALA A 513 18.78 11.26 -5.66
C ALA A 513 18.36 11.20 -7.13
N ARG A 514 17.22 10.58 -7.39
CA ARG A 514 16.59 10.54 -8.72
C ARG A 514 15.08 10.69 -8.62
N GLU A 515 14.46 11.06 -9.74
CA GLU A 515 13.04 11.36 -9.81
C GLU A 515 12.18 10.13 -9.48
N ARG A 516 12.53 8.93 -9.94
CA ARG A 516 11.76 7.72 -9.62
C ARG A 516 12.65 6.52 -9.31
N SER A 517 12.14 5.60 -8.50
CA SER A 517 12.85 4.37 -8.16
C SER A 517 13.00 3.48 -9.39
N CYS A 518 14.04 2.67 -9.45
CA CYS A 518 14.19 1.64 -10.48
C CYS A 518 15.10 0.53 -9.97
N PHE A 519 14.66 -0.71 -10.18
CA PHE A 519 15.39 -1.92 -9.86
C PHE A 519 15.57 -2.80 -11.12
N CYS A 520 15.74 -2.19 -12.28
CA CYS A 520 16.17 -2.93 -13.47
C CYS A 520 17.55 -3.59 -13.25
N HIS A 521 17.91 -4.54 -14.11
CA HIS A 521 19.16 -5.31 -13.97
C HIS A 521 20.43 -4.44 -13.87
N ILE A 522 20.42 -3.24 -14.45
CA ILE A 522 21.52 -2.28 -14.31
C ILE A 522 21.51 -1.61 -12.93
N CYS A 523 20.33 -1.17 -12.47
CA CYS A 523 20.19 -0.49 -11.18
C CYS A 523 20.45 -1.36 -9.96
N ILE A 524 20.29 -2.69 -10.11
CA ILE A 524 20.61 -3.70 -9.08
C ILE A 524 22.05 -4.24 -9.21
N GLY A 525 22.83 -3.76 -10.18
CA GLY A 525 24.23 -4.16 -10.36
C GLY A 525 24.45 -5.51 -11.03
N GLN A 526 23.43 -6.06 -11.71
CA GLN A 526 23.53 -7.31 -12.48
C GLN A 526 24.01 -7.10 -13.93
N ALA A 527 24.03 -5.87 -14.45
CA ALA A 527 24.72 -5.56 -15.70
C ALA A 527 25.32 -4.14 -15.69
N ILE A 528 26.24 -3.90 -16.62
CA ILE A 528 26.89 -2.60 -16.84
C ILE A 528 26.08 -1.80 -17.86
N GLY A 529 25.85 -0.52 -17.57
CA GLY A 529 25.20 0.39 -18.51
C GLY A 529 24.45 1.50 -17.77
N VAL A 530 23.52 2.12 -18.50
CA VAL A 530 22.64 3.17 -17.97
C VAL A 530 21.25 2.61 -17.70
N CYS A 531 20.55 3.13 -16.69
CA CYS A 531 19.23 2.63 -16.28
C CYS A 531 18.30 2.39 -17.49
N GLN A 532 17.74 1.19 -17.61
CA GLN A 532 16.84 0.84 -18.72
C GLN A 532 15.64 1.78 -18.88
N PHE A 533 15.25 2.41 -17.77
CA PHE A 533 14.13 3.33 -17.68
C PHE A 533 14.57 4.76 -17.36
N GLU A 534 15.82 5.13 -17.62
CA GLU A 534 16.39 6.45 -17.34
C GLU A 534 15.49 7.60 -17.83
N LYS A 535 14.96 7.49 -19.05
CA LYS A 535 14.02 8.47 -19.62
C LYS A 535 12.76 8.68 -18.77
N LEU A 536 12.37 7.72 -17.94
CA LEU A 536 11.24 7.81 -17.03
C LEU A 536 11.69 8.09 -15.58
N THR A 537 12.88 7.64 -15.18
CA THR A 537 13.33 7.71 -13.78
C THR A 537 14.14 8.97 -13.48
N GLY A 538 14.60 9.66 -14.52
CA GLY A 538 15.64 10.67 -14.43
C GLY A 538 17.02 10.03 -14.19
N GLU A 539 18.04 10.87 -14.34
CA GLU A 539 19.42 10.57 -13.97
C GLU A 539 19.58 10.59 -12.44
N MET A 540 20.66 9.99 -11.96
CA MET A 540 21.06 10.09 -10.56
C MET A 540 21.87 11.37 -10.37
N GLU A 541 21.32 12.32 -9.63
CA GLU A 541 21.94 13.61 -9.37
C GLU A 541 22.50 13.66 -7.94
N GLY A 542 23.70 14.22 -7.78
CA GLY A 542 24.35 14.40 -6.47
C GLY A 542 23.75 15.55 -5.66
N GLY A 543 23.55 15.35 -4.37
CA GLY A 543 23.14 16.34 -3.38
C GLY A 543 24.07 16.32 -2.17
N GLN A 544 24.73 17.44 -1.92
CA GLN A 544 25.60 17.62 -0.75
C GLN A 544 24.85 18.40 0.34
N PHE A 545 24.84 17.84 1.55
CA PHE A 545 24.52 18.56 2.77
C PHE A 545 25.76 19.35 3.20
N GLU A 546 25.59 20.55 3.72
CA GLU A 546 26.72 21.31 4.27
C GLU A 546 27.22 20.61 5.55
N ASP A 547 28.45 20.11 5.50
CA ASP A 547 29.14 19.45 6.61
C ASP A 547 29.65 20.50 7.62
N PRO A 548 29.37 20.36 8.94
CA PRO A 548 29.93 21.22 9.97
C PRO A 548 31.47 21.18 10.10
N GLY A 549 32.18 20.20 9.53
CA GLY A 549 33.61 19.96 9.73
C GLY A 549 34.58 20.69 8.77
N THR A 550 34.12 21.23 7.64
CA THR A 550 34.98 21.90 6.67
C THR A 550 34.58 23.37 6.48
N THR A 551 34.75 24.19 7.51
CA THR A 551 35.13 25.57 7.24
C THR A 551 36.62 25.59 6.94
N SER A 552 36.98 25.52 5.66
CA SER A 552 38.26 26.06 5.24
C SER A 552 38.29 27.51 5.73
N LYS A 553 39.10 27.80 6.76
CA LYS A 553 39.42 29.16 7.12
C LYS A 553 39.87 29.84 5.84
N LYS A 554 39.08 30.79 5.32
CA LYS A 554 39.62 31.78 4.39
C LYS A 554 40.86 32.36 5.08
N PRO A 555 42.03 32.41 4.43
CA PRO A 555 43.12 33.18 4.97
C PRO A 555 42.60 34.61 5.14
N ALA A 556 42.74 35.14 6.35
CA ALA A 556 42.51 36.55 6.58
C ALA A 556 43.66 37.28 5.88
N ASP A 557 43.36 37.91 4.74
CA ASP A 557 44.27 38.85 4.11
C ASP A 557 44.53 39.99 5.10
N ARG A 558 45.82 40.23 5.36
CA ARG A 558 46.36 41.44 5.96
C ARG A 558 46.61 42.48 4.89
#